data_AF-A0A4R5KMP1-F1
#
_entry.id   AF-A0A4R5KMP1-F1
#
_cell.length_a   1.000
_cell.length_b   1.000
_cell.length_c   1.000
_cell.angle_alpha   90.00
_cell.angle_beta   90.00
_cell.angle_gamma   90.00
#
_symmetry.space_group_name_H-M   'P 1'
#
loop_
_entity.id
_entity.type
_entity.pdbx_description
1 polymer ?
#
loop_
_entity_poly.entity_id
_entity_poly.type
_entity_poly.pdbx_seq_one_letter_code
_entity_poly.pdbx_strand_id
1 'polypeptide(L)'
;MIPQEAAEAAEARIRSMLLRVESGGDALGIAVAAVEAAAPFLRAQALAEVAPLIHSLTDRDYCSFDHHGGCQAHGYLDLQPGETCPQQEAKEFVKAHGVKDDDASKD
;
A
#
# COMPACT_ATOMS: atom_id res chain seq x y z
N MET A 1 0.85 6.09 7.83
CA MET A 1 0.36 7.45 8.15
C MET A 1 0.84 8.41 7.07
N ILE A 2 -0.04 8.99 6.26
CA ILE A 2 0.36 10.05 5.32
C ILE A 2 0.82 11.24 6.15
N PRO A 3 1.98 11.85 5.88
CA PRO A 3 2.38 13.09 6.55
C PRO A 3 1.31 14.15 6.34
N GLN A 4 0.83 14.79 7.41
CA GLN A 4 -0.22 15.81 7.34
C GLN A 4 0.09 16.91 6.31
N GLU A 5 1.36 17.30 6.22
CA GLU A 5 1.86 18.27 5.23
C GLU A 5 1.64 17.84 3.78
N ALA A 6 1.74 16.53 3.49
CA ALA A 6 1.52 16.00 2.14
C ALA A 6 0.03 16.06 1.77
N ALA A 7 -0.86 15.75 2.72
CA ALA A 7 -2.30 15.85 2.52
C ALA A 7 -2.75 17.31 2.28
N GLU A 8 -2.24 18.25 3.08
CA GLU A 8 -2.52 19.68 2.92
C GLU A 8 -2.00 20.23 1.57
N ALA A 9 -0.83 19.79 1.13
CA ALA A 9 -0.28 20.17 -0.18
C ALA A 9 -1.11 19.61 -1.36
N ALA A 10 -1.69 18.42 -1.22
CA ALA A 10 -2.62 17.85 -2.20
C ALA A 10 -3.90 18.68 -2.31
N GLU A 11 -4.49 19.00 -1.15
CA GLU A 11 -5.73 19.75 -1.07
C GLU A 11 -5.55 21.15 -1.68
N ALA A 12 -4.43 21.83 -1.36
CA ALA A 12 -4.11 23.13 -1.93
C ALA A 12 -3.97 23.08 -3.47
N ARG A 13 -3.35 22.02 -4.02
CA ARG A 13 -3.21 21.82 -5.46
C ARG A 13 -4.56 21.60 -6.14
N ILE A 14 -5.38 20.69 -5.61
CA ILE A 14 -6.73 20.39 -6.12
C ILE A 14 -7.60 21.64 -6.07
N ARG A 15 -7.58 22.38 -4.95
CA ARG A 15 -8.32 23.64 -4.80
C ARG A 15 -7.91 24.68 -5.85
N SER A 16 -6.61 24.82 -6.14
CA SER A 16 -6.15 25.77 -7.18
C SER A 16 -6.60 25.37 -8.59
N MET A 17 -6.74 24.06 -8.87
CA MET A 17 -7.22 23.56 -10.15
C MET A 17 -8.72 23.85 -10.33
N LEU A 18 -9.52 23.63 -9.27
CA LEU A 18 -10.96 23.92 -9.29
C LEU A 18 -11.27 25.40 -9.58
N LEU A 19 -10.51 26.32 -8.98
CA LEU A 19 -10.64 27.76 -9.25
C LEU A 19 -10.39 28.14 -10.72
N ARG A 20 -9.62 27.34 -11.47
CA ARG A 20 -9.37 27.57 -12.91
C ARG A 20 -10.54 27.11 -13.79
N VAL A 21 -11.31 26.11 -13.36
CA VAL A 21 -12.53 25.67 -14.06
C VAL A 21 -13.58 26.78 -14.04
N GLU A 22 -13.76 27.42 -12.89
CA GLU A 22 -14.71 28.52 -12.70
C GLU A 22 -14.39 29.74 -13.57
N SER A 23 -13.12 29.88 -14.01
CA SER A 23 -12.68 30.95 -14.91
C SER A 23 -12.83 30.66 -16.41
N GLY A 24 -13.47 29.56 -16.81
CA GLY A 24 -13.75 29.23 -18.22
C GLY A 24 -12.65 28.43 -18.94
N GLY A 25 -11.81 27.72 -18.20
CA GLY A 25 -10.82 26.79 -18.76
C GLY A 25 -11.44 25.51 -19.33
N ASP A 26 -10.66 24.73 -20.09
CA ASP A 26 -11.07 23.40 -20.57
C ASP A 26 -11.38 22.47 -19.38
N ALA A 27 -12.67 22.32 -19.09
CA ALA A 27 -13.16 21.58 -17.94
C ALA A 27 -12.72 20.11 -17.97
N LEU A 28 -12.58 19.50 -19.15
CA LEU A 28 -12.14 18.12 -19.28
C LEU A 28 -10.65 18.00 -18.97
N GLY A 29 -9.82 18.89 -19.54
CA GLY A 29 -8.39 18.93 -19.26
C GLY A 29 -8.08 19.18 -17.78
N ILE A 30 -8.86 20.04 -17.12
CA ILE A 30 -8.69 20.31 -15.68
C ILE A 30 -9.14 19.12 -14.82
N ALA A 31 -10.24 18.45 -15.19
CA ALA A 31 -10.68 17.26 -14.48
C ALA A 31 -9.65 16.12 -14.55
N VAL A 32 -9.06 15.88 -15.72
CA VAL A 32 -7.99 14.88 -15.89
C VAL A 32 -6.77 15.23 -15.03
N ALA A 33 -6.30 16.48 -15.09
CA ALA A 33 -5.16 16.93 -14.28
C ALA A 33 -5.42 16.82 -12.76
N ALA A 34 -6.66 17.08 -12.33
CA ALA A 34 -7.05 16.93 -10.92
C ALA A 34 -7.02 15.46 -10.47
N VAL A 35 -7.50 14.53 -11.31
CA VAL A 35 -7.44 13.09 -11.02
C VAL A 35 -6.00 12.61 -10.97
N GLU A 36 -5.16 13.00 -11.92
CA GLU A 36 -3.72 12.65 -11.93
C GLU A 36 -3.00 13.20 -10.70
N ALA A 37 -3.31 14.43 -10.28
CA ALA A 37 -2.75 15.03 -9.07
C ALA A 37 -3.23 14.34 -7.79
N ALA A 38 -4.48 13.88 -7.75
CA ALA A 38 -5.09 13.23 -6.58
C ALA A 38 -4.72 11.73 -6.46
N ALA A 39 -4.45 11.05 -7.57
CA ALA A 39 -4.15 9.62 -7.62
C ALA A 39 -3.08 9.14 -6.61
N PRO A 40 -1.90 9.79 -6.46
CA PRO A 40 -0.91 9.35 -5.47
C PRO A 40 -1.43 9.44 -4.03
N PHE A 41 -2.27 10.42 -3.71
CA PHE A 41 -2.83 10.59 -2.38
C PHE A 41 -3.88 9.53 -2.06
N LEU A 42 -4.79 9.27 -3.00
CA LEU A 42 -5.78 8.20 -2.87
C LEU A 42 -5.10 6.83 -2.72
N ARG A 43 -4.04 6.57 -3.49
CA ARG A 43 -3.24 5.34 -3.35
C ARG A 43 -2.56 5.26 -1.98
N ALA A 44 -1.94 6.34 -1.53
CA ALA A 44 -1.30 6.39 -0.22
C ALA A 44 -2.29 6.18 0.93
N GLN A 45 -3.52 6.70 0.78
CA GLN A 45 -4.58 6.51 1.76
C GLN A 45 -5.04 5.06 1.82
N ALA A 46 -5.34 4.47 0.66
CA ALA A 46 -5.72 3.05 0.57
C ALA A 46 -4.64 2.13 1.18
N LEU A 47 -3.36 2.40 0.89
CA LEU A 47 -2.25 1.63 1.48
C LEU A 47 -2.13 1.84 3.00
N ALA A 48 -2.38 3.05 3.49
CA ALA A 48 -2.35 3.33 4.92
C ALA A 48 -3.46 2.60 5.69
N GLU A 49 -4.60 2.30 5.05
CA GLU A 49 -5.70 1.54 5.63
C GLU A 49 -5.46 0.02 5.54
N VAL A 50 -4.94 -0.47 4.41
CA VAL A 50 -4.81 -1.91 4.14
C VAL A 50 -3.53 -2.51 4.72
N ALA A 51 -2.39 -1.82 4.69
CA ALA A 51 -1.13 -2.39 5.13
C ALA A 51 -1.13 -2.85 6.60
N PRO A 52 -1.74 -2.13 7.57
CA PRO A 52 -1.86 -2.60 8.95
C PRO A 52 -2.69 -3.89 9.08
N LEU A 53 -3.74 -4.04 8.27
CA LEU A 53 -4.56 -5.26 8.25
C LEU A 53 -3.77 -6.45 7.69
N ILE A 54 -2.96 -6.24 6.65
CA ILE A 54 -2.08 -7.28 6.14
C ILE A 54 -1.03 -7.64 7.19
N HIS A 55 -0.42 -6.66 7.85
CA HIS A 55 0.55 -6.89 8.92
C HIS A 55 -0.03 -7.75 10.04
N SER A 56 -1.25 -7.46 10.52
CA SER A 56 -1.87 -8.24 11.59
C SER A 56 -2.27 -9.67 11.20
N LEU A 57 -2.47 -9.93 9.90
CA LEU A 57 -2.78 -11.25 9.36
C LEU A 57 -1.54 -12.02 8.88
N THR A 58 -0.37 -11.37 8.86
CA THR A 58 0.88 -11.97 8.40
C THR A 58 1.50 -12.79 9.52
N ASP A 59 1.76 -14.07 9.24
CA ASP A 59 2.49 -14.94 10.16
C ASP A 59 3.95 -14.46 10.30
N ARG A 60 4.50 -14.42 11.52
CA ARG A 60 5.87 -13.95 11.76
C ARG A 60 6.92 -15.01 11.45
N ASP A 61 6.55 -16.29 11.35
CA ASP A 61 7.48 -17.41 11.18
C ASP A 61 8.21 -17.39 9.83
N TYR A 62 9.48 -17.80 9.82
CA TYR A 62 10.24 -17.86 8.56
C TYR A 62 9.72 -18.98 7.66
N CYS A 63 9.77 -18.76 6.34
CA CYS A 63 9.43 -19.83 5.39
C CYS A 63 10.41 -21.00 5.52
N SER A 64 9.85 -22.20 5.67
CA SER A 64 10.58 -23.47 5.53
C SER A 64 9.99 -24.21 4.32
N PHE A 65 10.83 -24.56 3.36
CA PHE A 65 10.41 -25.23 2.13
C PHE A 65 10.70 -26.72 2.19
N ASP A 66 9.76 -27.54 1.72
CA ASP A 66 9.97 -28.97 1.56
C ASP A 66 10.70 -29.32 0.25
N HIS A 67 10.97 -30.61 0.04
CA HIS A 67 11.66 -31.11 -1.15
C HIS A 67 10.82 -31.02 -2.44
N HIS A 68 9.53 -30.73 -2.36
CA HIS A 68 8.65 -30.50 -3.48
C HIS A 68 8.50 -29.00 -3.81
N GLY A 69 9.07 -28.12 -2.99
CA GLY A 69 9.01 -26.67 -3.17
C GLY A 69 7.83 -26.00 -2.45
N GLY A 70 7.03 -26.76 -1.71
CA GLY A 70 5.95 -26.22 -0.88
C GLY A 70 6.48 -25.55 0.38
N CYS A 71 5.81 -24.51 0.87
CA CYS A 71 6.11 -23.89 2.15
C CYS A 71 5.42 -24.66 3.28
N GLN A 72 6.18 -25.51 3.98
CA GLN A 72 5.69 -26.32 5.09
C GLN A 72 5.35 -25.48 6.32
N ALA A 73 6.13 -24.43 6.61
CA ALA A 73 5.92 -23.57 7.78
C ALA A 73 4.52 -22.94 7.80
N HIS A 74 4.03 -22.54 6.63
CA HIS A 74 2.75 -21.84 6.49
C HIS A 74 1.66 -22.68 5.79
N GLY A 75 1.93 -23.97 5.55
CA GLY A 75 0.96 -24.92 4.99
C GLY A 75 0.64 -24.78 3.49
N TYR A 76 1.42 -24.00 2.73
CA TYR A 76 1.25 -23.88 1.28
C TYR A 76 2.05 -24.98 0.57
N LEU A 77 1.50 -26.19 0.55
CA LEU A 77 2.22 -27.38 0.07
C LEU A 77 2.17 -27.56 -1.46
N ASP A 78 1.18 -26.96 -2.13
CA ASP A 78 0.94 -27.14 -3.57
C ASP A 78 1.55 -26.01 -4.43
N LEU A 79 2.56 -25.30 -3.92
CA LEU A 79 3.24 -24.24 -4.66
C LEU A 79 3.90 -24.81 -5.91
N GLN A 80 3.70 -24.13 -7.05
CA GLN A 80 4.36 -24.46 -8.29
C GLN A 80 5.81 -23.98 -8.29
N PRO A 81 6.70 -24.60 -9.09
CA PRO A 81 8.08 -24.14 -9.21
C PRO A 81 8.18 -22.65 -9.59
N GLY A 82 8.83 -21.88 -8.73
CA GLY A 82 9.00 -20.43 -8.91
C GLY A 82 7.93 -19.56 -8.22
N GLU A 83 6.90 -20.16 -7.61
CA GLU A 83 5.96 -19.43 -6.77
C GLU A 83 6.57 -19.08 -5.42
N THR A 84 6.16 -17.93 -4.89
CA THR A 84 6.55 -17.49 -3.54
C THR A 84 5.48 -17.90 -2.55
N CYS A 85 5.86 -18.18 -1.31
CA CYS A 85 4.89 -18.41 -0.25
C CYS A 85 4.04 -17.14 -0.03
N PRO A 86 2.69 -17.22 0.03
CA PRO A 86 1.85 -16.04 0.26
C PRO A 86 2.19 -15.25 1.53
N GLN A 87 2.67 -15.91 2.58
CA GLN A 87 3.12 -15.23 3.80
C GLN A 87 4.44 -14.47 3.58
N GLN A 88 5.32 -14.97 2.71
CA GLN A 88 6.53 -14.24 2.32
C GLN A 88 6.18 -13.01 1.49
N GLU A 89 5.25 -13.12 0.54
CA GLU A 89 4.75 -11.99 -0.24
C GLU A 89 4.12 -10.92 0.66
N ALA A 90 3.33 -11.32 1.66
CA ALA A 90 2.73 -10.42 2.63
C ALA A 90 3.78 -9.66 3.46
N LYS A 91 4.86 -10.32 3.90
CA LYS A 91 5.98 -9.67 4.60
C LYS A 91 6.66 -8.62 3.73
N GLU A 92 6.90 -8.94 2.47
CA GLU A 92 7.51 -8.03 1.51
C GLU A 92 6.61 -6.82 1.24
N PHE A 93 5.31 -7.04 1.11
CA PHE A 93 4.32 -5.98 1.00
C PHE A 93 4.35 -5.04 2.21
N VAL A 94 4.28 -5.59 3.42
CA VAL A 94 4.29 -4.80 4.67
C VAL A 94 5.59 -4.01 4.80
N LYS A 95 6.74 -4.63 4.48
CA LYS A 95 8.05 -3.97 4.49
C LYS A 95 8.11 -2.81 3.48
N ALA A 96 7.56 -2.98 2.28
CA ALA A 96 7.52 -1.95 1.25
C ALA A 96 6.57 -0.79 1.60
N HIS A 97 5.54 -1.05 2.41
CA HIS A 97 4.46 -0.10 2.71
C HIS A 97 4.43 0.41 4.16
N GLY A 98 5.44 0.04 4.96
CA GLY A 98 5.87 0.81 6.13
C GLY A 98 4.96 0.75 7.35
N VAL A 99 4.34 -0.40 7.62
CA VAL A 99 3.81 -0.65 8.96
C VAL A 99 5.02 -0.78 9.89
N LYS A 100 5.10 0.11 10.90
CA LYS A 100 6.13 0.01 11.93
C LYS A 100 5.72 -1.14 12.84
N ASP A 101 6.65 -2.05 13.11
CA ASP A 101 6.46 -3.08 14.12
C ASP A 101 6.36 -2.39 15.49
N ASP A 102 5.15 -2.02 15.90
CA ASP A 102 4.91 -1.45 17.24
C ASP A 102 4.96 -2.54 18.33
N ASP A 103 5.06 -3.82 17.93
CA ASP A 103 5.08 -5.01 18.79
C ASP A 103 6.48 -5.56 19.09
N ALA A 104 7.49 -4.68 19.19
CA ALA A 104 8.63 -4.95 20.07
C ALA A 104 8.23 -4.70 21.54
N SER A 105 7.09 -5.28 21.97
CA SER A 105 6.82 -5.46 23.39
C SER A 105 7.83 -6.49 23.89
N LYS A 106 8.65 -6.03 24.82
CA LYS A 106 9.62 -6.80 25.60
C LYS A 106 8.97 -8.09 26.10
N ASP A 107 9.69 -9.21 25.96
CA ASP A 107 10.10 -10.11 27.06
C ASP A 107 11.13 -11.14 26.55
#